data_AF-A0A0G1SRC3-F1
#
_entry.id   AF-A0A0G1SRC3-F1
#
_cell.length_a   1.000
_cell.length_b   1.000
_cell.length_c   1.000
_cell.angle_alpha   90.00
_cell.angle_beta   90.00
_cell.angle_gamma   90.00
#
_symmetry.space_group_name_H-M   'P 1'
#
loop_
_entity.id
_entity.type
_entity.pdbx_description
1 polymer ?
#
loop_
_entity_poly.entity_id
_entity_poly.type
_entity_poly.pdbx_seq_one_letter_code
_entity_poly.pdbx_strand_id
1 'polypeptide(L)'
;MGFEPTRACAQTLSKRSEWTTIRLLQMVFIISGKRYNLVMENILLTDEWGKSYEKVIFPGKAEDEKILYATREAPMMLMIRLVGFSVVDAVTVLVGSLMIANMGKTLGFTYGGMVVIILLIGAVVMFGGLWWIAQVYKKTVFIITSRRLTKFIHTTPWTRYQMSLGLDKVVDSGAYSKGYIQAIFRLGTFVARSSAGNIKNFKIENIHYAEDLHNWMNKLMFIFNKDVKELDNFRPFVAKPMGKRD
;
A
#
# COMPACT_ATOMS: atom_id res chain seq x y z
N MET A 1 -10.10 -90.98 4.84
CA MET A 1 -8.76 -90.37 4.87
C MET A 1 -8.85 -89.10 4.04
N GLY A 2 -8.55 -87.89 4.51
CA GLY A 2 -8.02 -87.43 5.78
C GLY A 2 -8.43 -85.97 5.98
N PHE A 3 -8.48 -85.58 7.25
CA PHE A 3 -8.54 -84.21 7.74
C PHE A 3 -7.33 -83.41 7.25
N GLU A 4 -7.53 -82.12 6.93
CA GLU A 4 -6.78 -81.03 7.59
C GLU A 4 -7.40 -79.65 7.29
N PRO A 5 -7.70 -78.82 8.32
CA PRO A 5 -8.12 -77.43 8.19
C PRO A 5 -6.97 -76.46 8.49
N THR A 6 -7.26 -75.16 8.38
CA THR A 6 -6.53 -73.98 8.90
C THR A 6 -5.47 -73.31 8.02
N ARG A 7 -5.73 -72.05 7.66
CA ARG A 7 -4.99 -70.85 8.11
C ARG A 7 -5.33 -69.65 7.21
N ALA A 8 -6.34 -68.87 7.60
CA ALA A 8 -6.61 -67.56 6.99
C ALA A 8 -7.23 -66.60 8.01
N CYS A 9 -6.53 -66.30 9.09
CA CYS A 9 -6.95 -65.27 10.04
C CYS A 9 -5.76 -64.73 10.86
N ALA A 10 -4.89 -63.90 10.26
CA ALA A 10 -3.94 -63.07 11.00
C ALA A 10 -3.15 -62.08 10.10
N GLN A 11 -3.80 -61.16 9.37
CA GLN A 11 -3.03 -60.09 8.68
C GLN A 11 -3.67 -58.69 8.66
N THR A 12 -4.67 -58.40 9.50
CA THR A 12 -5.41 -57.12 9.46
C THR A 12 -5.30 -56.25 10.72
N LEU A 13 -4.30 -56.46 11.59
CA LEU A 13 -4.17 -55.66 12.84
C LEU A 13 -2.80 -55.01 13.09
N SER A 14 -1.86 -55.05 12.14
CA SER A 14 -0.54 -54.40 12.32
C SER A 14 -0.43 -52.98 11.74
N LYS A 15 -1.34 -52.55 10.86
CA LYS A 15 -1.23 -51.25 10.15
C LYS A 15 -1.86 -50.04 10.85
N ARG A 16 -2.39 -50.20 12.07
CA ARG A 16 -3.14 -49.12 12.77
C ARG A 16 -2.34 -48.37 13.83
N SER A 17 -1.15 -48.82 14.23
CA SER A 17 -0.38 -48.19 15.31
C SER A 17 0.68 -47.17 14.82
N GLU A 18 1.10 -47.22 13.55
CA GLU A 18 2.08 -46.26 13.00
C GLU A 18 1.50 -44.87 12.69
N TRP A 19 0.18 -44.76 12.53
CA TRP A 19 -0.48 -43.48 12.20
C TRP A 19 -0.67 -42.55 13.39
N THR A 20 -0.55 -43.06 14.61
CA THR A 20 -0.69 -42.26 15.85
C THR A 20 0.61 -41.58 16.27
N THR A 21 1.77 -42.16 16.00
CA THR A 21 3.07 -41.60 16.41
C THR A 21 3.52 -40.46 15.49
N ILE A 22 3.18 -40.52 14.19
CA ILE A 22 3.51 -39.46 13.22
C ILE A 22 2.68 -38.19 13.48
N ARG A 23 1.41 -38.33 13.92
CA ARG A 23 0.58 -37.16 14.25
C ARG A 23 1.01 -36.42 15.52
N LEU A 24 1.57 -37.12 16.51
CA LEU A 24 2.07 -36.48 17.73
C LEU A 24 3.39 -35.73 17.50
N LEU A 25 4.27 -36.22 16.62
CA LEU A 25 5.51 -35.51 16.24
C LEU A 25 5.24 -34.26 15.37
N GLN A 26 4.20 -34.28 14.51
CA GLN A 26 3.77 -33.06 13.80
C GLN A 26 3.11 -32.03 14.72
N MET A 27 2.44 -32.44 15.81
CA MET A 27 1.83 -31.49 16.74
C MET A 27 2.84 -30.81 17.68
N VAL A 28 3.94 -31.48 18.05
CA VAL A 28 4.98 -30.85 18.88
C VAL A 28 5.79 -29.81 18.08
N PHE A 29 5.92 -29.96 16.77
CA PHE A 29 6.54 -28.94 15.91
C PHE A 29 5.68 -27.68 15.72
N ILE A 30 4.36 -27.75 15.97
CA ILE A 30 3.47 -26.58 15.84
C ILE A 30 3.47 -25.72 17.12
N ILE A 31 3.86 -26.28 18.28
CA ILE A 31 3.82 -25.54 19.56
C ILE A 31 5.19 -24.93 19.94
N SER A 32 6.30 -25.40 19.35
CA SER A 32 7.63 -24.81 19.54
C SER A 32 8.06 -23.85 18.40
N GLY A 33 7.10 -23.27 17.69
CA GLY A 33 7.32 -22.23 16.66
C GLY A 33 7.11 -20.79 17.16
N LYS A 34 7.08 -20.57 18.49
CA LYS A 34 6.87 -19.25 19.12
C LYS A 34 8.19 -18.60 19.57
N ARG A 35 9.27 -18.79 18.79
CA ARG A 35 10.57 -18.13 19.02
C ARG A 35 10.93 -17.29 17.80
N TYR A 36 10.75 -15.98 17.95
CA TYR A 36 11.27 -14.91 17.09
C TYR A 36 10.83 -14.93 15.62
N ASN A 37 9.51 -14.93 15.37
CA ASN A 37 9.02 -14.09 14.28
C ASN A 37 9.21 -12.63 14.71
N LEU A 38 10.44 -12.11 14.57
CA LEU A 38 10.63 -10.71 14.22
C LEU A 38 9.89 -10.56 12.91
N VAL A 39 8.58 -10.29 13.00
CA VAL A 39 7.73 -10.03 11.85
C VAL A 39 8.39 -8.84 11.16
N MET A 40 9.13 -9.11 10.09
CA MET A 40 9.59 -8.07 9.19
C MET A 40 8.32 -7.41 8.68
N GLU A 41 7.99 -6.27 9.27
CA GLU A 41 6.77 -5.57 8.93
C GLU A 41 6.96 -5.01 7.52
N ASN A 42 6.14 -5.51 6.59
CA ASN A 42 6.20 -5.04 5.23
C ASN A 42 5.79 -3.57 5.24
N ILE A 43 6.64 -2.68 4.73
CA ILE A 43 6.40 -1.23 4.70
C ILE A 43 5.06 -0.84 4.04
N LEU A 44 4.52 -1.74 3.21
CA LEU A 44 3.22 -1.59 2.56
C LEU A 44 2.03 -1.80 3.51
N LEU A 45 2.24 -2.36 4.70
CA LEU A 45 1.19 -2.72 5.66
C LEU A 45 1.25 -1.90 6.96
N THR A 46 2.38 -1.28 7.28
CA THR A 46 2.50 -0.48 8.50
C THR A 46 1.66 0.79 8.45
N ASP A 47 0.86 1.02 9.50
CA ASP A 47 0.06 2.23 9.67
C ASP A 47 0.74 3.25 10.61
N GLU A 48 1.76 2.83 11.38
CA GLU A 48 2.54 3.69 12.27
C GLU A 48 3.74 4.34 11.58
N TRP A 49 3.54 5.51 10.98
CA TRP A 49 4.62 6.30 10.38
C TRP A 49 5.24 7.25 11.42
N GLY A 50 6.58 7.29 11.51
CA GLY A 50 7.31 8.34 12.21
C GLY A 50 7.83 8.04 13.63
N LYS A 51 7.76 6.80 14.12
CA LYS A 51 8.31 6.43 15.45
C LYS A 51 9.61 5.63 15.41
N SER A 52 9.75 4.65 14.50
CA SER A 52 11.04 3.97 14.26
C SER A 52 11.02 3.26 12.90
N TYR A 53 12.05 3.49 12.08
CA TYR A 53 12.19 2.88 10.75
C TYR A 53 13.20 1.72 10.73
N GLU A 54 13.77 1.35 11.88
CA GLU A 54 14.88 0.40 11.97
C GLU A 54 14.49 -1.01 11.52
N LYS A 55 13.24 -1.42 11.80
CA LYS A 55 12.74 -2.77 11.50
C LYS A 55 12.08 -2.88 10.13
N VAL A 56 12.00 -1.79 9.39
CA VAL A 56 11.23 -1.75 8.14
C VAL A 56 12.11 -2.16 6.96
N ILE A 57 11.67 -3.17 6.24
CA ILE A 57 12.35 -3.73 5.06
C ILE A 57 11.46 -3.53 3.84
N PHE A 58 12.08 -3.14 2.73
CA PHE A 58 11.43 -2.98 1.44
C PHE A 58 12.23 -3.74 0.36
N PRO A 59 11.58 -4.19 -0.72
CA PRO A 59 12.23 -5.00 -1.75
C PRO A 59 13.38 -4.22 -2.41
N GLY A 60 14.57 -4.80 -2.40
CA GLY A 60 15.78 -4.22 -2.99
C GLY A 60 16.51 -3.20 -2.12
N LYS A 61 16.21 -3.11 -0.81
CA LYS A 61 16.98 -2.33 0.17
C LYS A 61 18.39 -2.91 0.31
N ALA A 62 19.43 -2.08 0.24
CA ALA A 62 20.80 -2.52 0.54
C ALA A 62 21.01 -2.64 2.05
N GLU A 63 21.91 -3.51 2.50
CA GLU A 63 22.13 -3.79 3.93
C GLU A 63 22.60 -2.55 4.73
N ASP A 64 23.29 -1.65 4.05
CA ASP A 64 23.83 -0.38 4.56
C ASP A 64 22.89 0.82 4.30
N GLU A 65 21.68 0.60 3.80
CA GLU A 65 20.73 1.66 3.47
C GLU A 65 19.79 1.97 4.65
N LYS A 66 19.95 3.14 5.25
CA LYS A 66 19.08 3.63 6.34
C LYS A 66 17.86 4.36 5.78
N ILE A 67 16.67 4.05 6.31
CA ILE A 67 15.44 4.78 5.98
C ILE A 67 15.38 6.04 6.86
N LEU A 68 15.32 7.20 6.22
CA LEU A 68 15.32 8.49 6.90
C LEU A 68 13.93 9.09 7.01
N TYR A 69 13.07 8.81 6.03
CA TYR A 69 11.69 9.23 6.05
C TYR A 69 10.86 8.30 5.19
N ALA A 70 9.65 8.02 5.64
CA ALA A 70 8.66 7.37 4.80
C ALA A 70 7.28 7.92 5.10
N THR A 71 6.49 8.12 4.05
CA THR A 71 5.18 8.73 4.12
C THR A 71 4.25 8.15 3.06
N ARG A 72 2.96 8.35 3.29
CA ARG A 72 1.89 8.13 2.32
C ARG A 72 1.25 9.47 1.95
N GLU A 73 0.37 9.41 0.95
CA GLU A 73 -0.54 10.50 0.64
C GLU A 73 -1.45 10.79 1.85
N ALA A 74 -1.91 12.02 2.05
CA ALA A 74 -2.80 12.35 3.15
C ALA A 74 -4.16 11.64 3.05
N PRO A 75 -4.75 11.19 4.18
CA PRO A 75 -6.03 10.47 4.20
C PRO A 75 -7.20 11.33 3.70
N MET A 76 -7.08 12.66 3.78
CA MET A 76 -8.09 13.57 3.23
C MET A 76 -8.23 13.40 1.71
N MET A 77 -7.15 13.11 0.99
CA MET A 77 -7.22 12.88 -0.45
C MET A 77 -7.92 11.57 -0.80
N LEU A 78 -7.75 10.54 0.04
CA LEU A 78 -8.53 9.31 -0.09
C LEU A 78 -10.02 9.61 0.03
N MET A 79 -10.43 10.34 1.08
CA MET A 79 -11.83 10.70 1.29
C MET A 79 -12.41 11.47 0.10
N ILE A 80 -11.68 12.43 -0.44
CA ILE A 80 -12.12 13.20 -1.62
C ILE A 80 -12.30 12.31 -2.85
N ARG A 81 -11.36 11.38 -3.10
CA ARG A 81 -11.48 10.44 -4.24
C ARG A 81 -12.65 9.49 -4.07
N LEU A 82 -12.87 8.97 -2.86
CA LEU A 82 -13.99 8.07 -2.56
C LEU A 82 -15.34 8.78 -2.72
N VAL A 83 -15.49 9.96 -2.12
CA VAL A 83 -16.71 10.77 -2.23
C VAL A 83 -16.95 11.18 -3.68
N GLY A 84 -15.92 11.66 -4.39
CA GLY A 84 -16.03 12.03 -5.80
C GLY A 84 -16.48 10.87 -6.69
N PHE A 85 -15.90 9.69 -6.49
CA PHE A 85 -16.30 8.48 -7.20
C PHE A 85 -17.76 8.09 -6.90
N SER A 86 -18.16 8.06 -5.63
CA SER A 86 -19.53 7.75 -5.21
C SER A 86 -20.56 8.71 -5.79
N VAL A 87 -20.26 10.01 -5.85
CA VAL A 87 -21.16 11.01 -6.44
C VAL A 87 -21.32 10.78 -7.93
N VAL A 88 -20.23 10.55 -8.66
CA VAL A 88 -20.27 10.27 -10.11
C VAL A 88 -21.06 9.00 -10.41
N ASP A 89 -20.84 7.93 -9.63
CA ASP A 89 -21.56 6.67 -9.79
C ASP A 89 -23.06 6.84 -9.48
N ALA A 90 -23.41 7.49 -8.36
CA ALA A 90 -24.81 7.77 -8.00
C ALA A 90 -25.54 8.59 -9.07
N VAL A 91 -24.90 9.63 -9.63
CA VAL A 91 -25.46 10.42 -10.72
C VAL A 91 -25.64 9.57 -11.99
N THR A 92 -24.66 8.73 -12.32
CA THR A 92 -24.73 7.85 -13.49
C THR A 92 -25.88 6.85 -13.37
N VAL A 93 -26.02 6.20 -12.21
CA VAL A 93 -27.11 5.25 -11.92
C VAL A 93 -28.47 5.94 -11.92
N LEU A 94 -28.57 7.15 -11.35
CA LEU A 94 -29.80 7.95 -11.35
C LEU A 94 -30.22 8.30 -12.79
N VAL A 95 -29.30 8.85 -13.59
CA VAL A 95 -29.57 9.22 -14.99
C VAL A 95 -29.96 7.98 -15.80
N GLY A 96 -29.23 6.87 -15.66
CA GLY A 96 -29.54 5.61 -16.34
C GLY A 96 -30.93 5.08 -15.97
N SER A 97 -31.29 5.13 -14.69
CA SER A 97 -32.60 4.69 -14.20
C SER A 97 -33.74 5.56 -14.75
N LEU A 98 -33.56 6.89 -14.79
CA LEU A 98 -34.53 7.82 -15.36
C LEU A 98 -34.72 7.63 -16.86
N MET A 99 -33.63 7.39 -17.61
CA MET A 99 -33.70 7.10 -19.05
C MET A 99 -34.52 5.83 -19.33
N ILE A 100 -34.26 4.74 -18.59
CA ILE A 100 -35.01 3.49 -18.75
C ILE A 100 -36.50 3.67 -18.38
N ALA A 101 -36.79 4.38 -17.29
CA ALA A 101 -38.17 4.64 -16.88
C ALA A 101 -38.95 5.42 -17.96
N ASN A 102 -38.33 6.44 -18.56
CA ASN A 102 -38.95 7.22 -19.63
C ASN A 102 -39.15 6.39 -20.90
N MET A 103 -38.18 5.58 -21.30
CA MET A 103 -38.30 4.69 -22.47
C MET A 103 -39.38 3.62 -22.26
N GLY A 104 -39.44 3.02 -21.06
CA GLY A 104 -40.43 2.02 -20.70
C GLY A 104 -41.87 2.54 -20.80
N LYS A 105 -42.09 3.80 -20.37
CA LYS A 105 -43.39 4.47 -20.50
C LYS A 105 -43.80 4.66 -21.95
N THR A 106 -42.87 5.04 -22.84
CA THR A 106 -43.15 5.27 -24.26
C THR A 106 -43.43 3.98 -25.03
N LEU A 107 -42.74 2.89 -24.69
CA LEU A 107 -42.84 1.61 -25.40
C LEU A 107 -43.86 0.63 -24.80
N GLY A 108 -44.44 0.96 -23.64
CA GLY A 108 -45.46 0.12 -22.98
C GLY A 108 -44.91 -1.16 -22.34
N PHE A 109 -43.60 -1.24 -22.07
CA PHE A 109 -42.97 -2.41 -21.44
C PHE A 109 -42.91 -2.29 -19.91
N THR A 110 -42.94 -3.44 -19.21
CA THR A 110 -42.70 -3.52 -17.75
C THR A 110 -41.25 -3.16 -17.43
N TYR A 111 -41.01 -1.90 -17.03
CA TYR A 111 -39.66 -1.36 -16.79
C TYR A 111 -39.10 -1.61 -15.39
N GLY A 112 -39.94 -2.04 -14.43
CA GLY A 112 -39.54 -2.23 -13.04
C GLY A 112 -38.35 -3.17 -12.87
N GLY A 113 -38.35 -4.30 -13.59
CA GLY A 113 -37.24 -5.25 -13.55
C GLY A 113 -35.91 -4.69 -14.07
N MET A 114 -35.95 -3.88 -15.13
CA MET A 114 -34.74 -3.28 -15.71
C MET A 114 -34.10 -2.25 -14.78
N VAL A 115 -34.92 -1.44 -14.09
CA VAL A 115 -34.42 -0.47 -13.11
C VAL A 115 -33.72 -1.18 -11.94
N VAL A 116 -34.29 -2.28 -11.45
CA VAL A 116 -33.65 -3.10 -10.39
C VAL A 116 -32.29 -3.64 -10.85
N ILE A 117 -32.20 -4.12 -12.09
CA ILE A 117 -30.92 -4.61 -12.65
C ILE A 117 -29.88 -3.48 -12.70
N ILE A 118 -30.25 -2.27 -13.15
CA ILE A 118 -29.34 -1.11 -13.17
C ILE A 118 -28.86 -0.77 -11.75
N LEU A 119 -29.77 -0.74 -10.78
CA LEU A 119 -29.41 -0.43 -9.39
C LEU A 119 -28.46 -1.49 -8.81
N LEU A 120 -28.66 -2.77 -9.13
CA LEU A 120 -27.77 -3.85 -8.72
C LEU A 120 -26.38 -3.72 -9.36
N ILE A 121 -26.32 -3.44 -10.66
CA ILE A 121 -25.03 -3.20 -11.36
C ILE A 121 -24.33 -1.99 -10.75
N GLY A 122 -25.06 -0.88 -10.54
CA GLY A 122 -24.56 0.32 -9.88
C GLY A 122 -23.98 0.01 -8.49
N ALA A 123 -24.71 -0.74 -7.66
CA ALA A 123 -24.22 -1.14 -6.34
C ALA A 123 -22.91 -1.95 -6.43
N VAL A 124 -22.84 -2.93 -7.34
CA VAL A 124 -21.62 -3.74 -7.55
C VAL A 124 -20.44 -2.86 -8.00
N VAL A 125 -20.67 -1.93 -8.93
CA VAL A 125 -19.65 -0.97 -9.40
C VAL A 125 -19.21 -0.05 -8.26
N MET A 126 -20.15 0.46 -7.45
CA MET A 126 -19.86 1.31 -6.30
C MET A 126 -18.95 0.60 -5.29
N PHE A 127 -19.33 -0.59 -4.82
CA PHE A 127 -18.55 -1.33 -3.84
C PHE A 127 -17.18 -1.77 -4.40
N GLY A 128 -17.16 -2.24 -5.65
CA GLY A 128 -15.93 -2.63 -6.33
C GLY A 128 -14.96 -1.45 -6.50
N GLY A 129 -15.45 -0.29 -6.91
CA GLY A 129 -14.66 0.92 -7.09
C GLY A 129 -14.14 1.50 -5.78
N LEU A 130 -14.98 1.56 -4.73
CA LEU A 130 -14.54 2.00 -3.40
C LEU A 130 -13.44 1.10 -2.83
N TRP A 131 -13.62 -0.22 -2.94
CA TRP A 131 -12.60 -1.18 -2.55
C TRP A 131 -11.30 -0.99 -3.36
N TRP A 132 -11.41 -0.81 -4.67
CA TRP A 132 -10.26 -0.60 -5.56
C TRP A 132 -9.45 0.64 -5.17
N ILE A 133 -10.11 1.79 -4.99
CA ILE A 133 -9.45 3.06 -4.63
C ILE A 133 -8.76 2.91 -3.27
N ALA A 134 -9.42 2.30 -2.29
CA ALA A 134 -8.85 2.06 -0.97
C ALA A 134 -7.61 1.15 -1.02
N GLN A 135 -7.62 0.10 -1.84
CA GLN A 135 -6.48 -0.80 -2.02
C GLN A 135 -5.28 -0.08 -2.67
N VAL A 136 -5.53 0.70 -3.72
CA VAL A 136 -4.49 1.47 -4.41
C VAL A 136 -3.85 2.50 -3.47
N TYR A 137 -4.66 3.20 -2.68
CA TYR A 137 -4.18 4.17 -1.71
C TYR A 137 -3.29 3.52 -0.64
N LYS A 138 -3.75 2.42 -0.02
CA LYS A 138 -2.99 1.75 1.05
C LYS A 138 -1.60 1.27 0.62
N LYS A 139 -1.47 0.86 -0.65
CA LYS A 139 -0.22 0.31 -1.19
C LYS A 139 0.74 1.37 -1.74
N THR A 140 0.34 2.63 -1.85
CA THR A 140 1.18 3.69 -2.38
C THR A 140 2.03 4.31 -1.27
N VAL A 141 3.35 4.19 -1.38
CA VAL A 141 4.29 4.61 -0.32
C VAL A 141 5.49 5.33 -0.93
N PHE A 142 5.92 6.39 -0.26
CA PHE A 142 7.12 7.17 -0.59
C PHE A 142 8.15 6.99 0.50
N ILE A 143 9.39 6.71 0.11
CA ILE A 143 10.49 6.40 1.01
C ILE A 143 11.70 7.23 0.59
N ILE A 144 12.32 7.87 1.57
CA ILE A 144 13.58 8.58 1.45
C ILE A 144 14.60 7.84 2.31
N THR A 145 15.67 7.40 1.67
CA THR A 145 16.78 6.72 2.33
C THR A 145 18.02 7.59 2.30
N SER A 146 19.09 7.11 2.94
CA SER A 146 20.42 7.74 2.84
C SER A 146 20.95 7.77 1.40
N ARG A 147 20.54 6.84 0.52
CA ARG A 147 21.12 6.73 -0.83
C ARG A 147 20.21 7.19 -1.96
N ARG A 148 18.90 7.09 -1.79
CA ARG A 148 17.94 7.32 -2.88
C ARG A 148 16.55 7.68 -2.38
N LEU A 149 15.79 8.26 -3.29
CA LEU A 149 14.37 8.50 -3.19
C LEU A 149 13.63 7.38 -3.92
N THR A 150 12.84 6.57 -3.21
CA THR A 150 12.08 5.48 -3.83
C THR A 150 10.59 5.72 -3.63
N LYS A 151 9.81 5.56 -4.71
CA LYS A 151 8.35 5.59 -4.65
C LYS A 151 7.77 4.31 -5.23
N PHE A 152 6.79 3.78 -4.53
CA PHE A 152 5.96 2.67 -4.95
C PHE A 152 4.59 3.21 -5.32
N ILE A 153 4.29 3.29 -6.61
CA ILE A 153 3.00 3.75 -7.12
C ILE A 153 2.23 2.52 -7.60
N HIS A 154 1.02 2.35 -7.09
CA HIS A 154 0.10 1.34 -7.62
C HIS A 154 -0.92 2.03 -8.51
N THR A 155 -1.09 1.58 -9.75
CA THR A 155 -2.16 2.05 -10.63
C THR A 155 -3.39 1.14 -10.52
N THR A 156 -3.17 -0.13 -10.18
CA THR A 156 -4.22 -1.10 -9.87
C THR A 156 -3.86 -1.85 -8.59
N PRO A 157 -4.80 -2.60 -7.97
CA PRO A 157 -4.51 -3.42 -6.80
C PRO A 157 -3.41 -4.46 -7.00
N TRP A 158 -3.11 -4.85 -8.25
CA TRP A 158 -2.16 -5.91 -8.59
C TRP A 158 -0.90 -5.39 -9.30
N THR A 159 -1.01 -4.31 -10.09
CA THR A 159 0.14 -3.74 -10.81
C THR A 159 0.83 -2.67 -9.97
N ARG A 160 2.15 -2.84 -9.81
CA ARG A 160 3.02 -1.90 -9.11
C ARG A 160 4.04 -1.30 -10.07
N TYR A 161 4.31 -0.01 -9.90
CA TYR A 161 5.40 0.70 -10.52
C TYR A 161 6.37 1.18 -9.43
N GLN A 162 7.61 0.73 -9.51
CA GLN A 162 8.69 1.18 -8.63
C GLN A 162 9.54 2.18 -9.39
N MET A 163 9.80 3.32 -8.77
CA MET A 163 10.73 4.30 -9.31
C MET A 163 11.69 4.73 -8.20
N SER A 164 12.98 4.61 -8.48
CA SER A 164 14.05 5.05 -7.60
C SER A 164 14.88 6.12 -8.28
N LEU A 165 15.21 7.18 -7.55
CA LEU A 165 16.12 8.24 -7.97
C LEU A 165 17.26 8.30 -6.96
N GLY A 166 18.50 8.08 -7.42
CA GLY A 166 19.69 8.24 -6.59
C GLY A 166 19.82 9.67 -6.07
N LEU A 167 20.28 9.82 -4.83
CA LEU A 167 20.43 11.13 -4.20
C LEU A 167 21.48 11.97 -4.96
N ASP A 168 22.50 11.32 -5.53
CA ASP A 168 23.51 11.92 -6.41
C ASP A 168 22.95 12.54 -7.71
N LYS A 169 21.75 12.12 -8.13
CA LYS A 169 21.09 12.65 -9.33
C LYS A 169 20.15 13.81 -9.04
N VAL A 170 19.87 14.10 -7.78
CA VAL A 170 18.99 15.20 -7.37
C VAL A 170 19.78 16.51 -7.49
N VAL A 171 19.35 17.39 -8.40
CA VAL A 171 20.00 18.70 -8.60
C VAL A 171 19.34 19.76 -7.75
N ASP A 172 18.01 19.72 -7.71
CA ASP A 172 17.19 20.75 -7.12
C ASP A 172 15.97 20.10 -6.47
N SER A 173 15.51 20.69 -5.37
CA SER A 173 14.28 20.28 -4.71
C SER A 173 13.40 21.49 -4.49
N GLY A 174 12.09 21.28 -4.41
CA GLY A 174 11.14 22.36 -4.21
C GLY A 174 9.86 21.87 -3.56
N ALA A 175 9.17 22.78 -2.90
CA ALA A 175 7.86 22.56 -2.35
C ALA A 175 6.89 23.62 -2.88
N TYR A 176 5.70 23.19 -3.28
CA TYR A 176 4.61 24.10 -3.66
C TYR A 176 3.26 23.48 -3.33
N SER A 177 2.24 24.31 -3.09
CA SER A 177 0.84 23.86 -2.99
C SER A 177 0.12 24.21 -4.28
N LYS A 178 -0.58 23.24 -4.88
CA LYS A 178 -1.33 23.43 -6.13
C LYS A 178 -2.82 23.25 -5.89
N GLY A 179 -3.56 24.35 -6.01
CA GLY A 179 -5.02 24.35 -6.06
C GLY A 179 -5.71 24.56 -4.71
N TYR A 180 -6.99 24.90 -4.79
CA TYR A 180 -7.80 25.31 -3.64
C TYR A 180 -7.96 24.21 -2.58
N ILE A 181 -8.18 22.97 -3.02
CA ILE A 181 -8.35 21.82 -2.11
C ILE A 181 -7.08 21.59 -1.28
N GLN A 182 -5.91 21.65 -1.93
CA GLN A 182 -4.63 21.50 -1.23
C GLN A 182 -4.41 22.63 -0.23
N ALA A 183 -4.74 23.88 -0.59
CA ALA A 183 -4.63 25.01 0.31
C ALA A 183 -5.52 24.87 1.56
N ILE A 184 -6.78 24.42 1.40
CA ILE A 184 -7.73 24.22 2.51
C ILE A 184 -7.19 23.19 3.52
N PHE A 185 -6.66 22.07 3.04
CA PHE A 185 -6.13 21.01 3.89
C PHE A 185 -4.66 21.20 4.28
N ARG A 186 -4.04 22.33 3.92
CA ARG A 186 -2.61 22.62 4.11
C ARG A 186 -1.74 21.48 3.60
N LEU A 187 -2.08 20.99 2.42
CA LEU A 187 -1.35 19.97 1.69
C LEU A 187 -0.39 20.66 0.72
N GLY A 188 0.82 20.14 0.63
CA GLY A 188 1.83 20.56 -0.33
C GLY A 188 2.29 19.39 -1.19
N THR A 189 3.02 19.74 -2.23
CA THR A 189 3.69 18.83 -3.15
C THR A 189 5.19 19.06 -3.04
N PHE A 190 5.94 18.01 -2.72
CA PHE A 190 7.39 18.02 -2.75
C PHE A 190 7.87 17.49 -4.10
N VAL A 191 8.83 18.16 -4.72
CA VAL A 191 9.42 17.79 -6.00
C VAL A 191 10.94 17.78 -5.90
N ALA A 192 11.56 16.67 -6.30
CA ALA A 192 12.99 16.58 -6.54
C ALA A 192 13.23 16.41 -8.05
N ARG A 193 14.05 17.30 -8.61
CA ARG A 193 14.41 17.35 -10.03
C ARG A 193 15.72 16.60 -10.25
N SER A 194 15.75 15.77 -11.29
CA SER A 194 16.93 15.01 -11.69
C SER A 194 17.75 15.80 -12.71
N SER A 195 19.08 15.69 -12.67
CA SER A 195 19.99 16.27 -13.69
C SER A 195 19.82 15.62 -15.05
N ALA A 196 19.38 14.37 -15.10
CA ALA A 196 19.19 13.65 -16.34
C ALA A 196 17.91 14.17 -16.99
N GLY A 197 18.05 15.12 -17.90
CA GLY A 197 16.99 15.96 -18.50
C GLY A 197 15.79 15.26 -19.17
N ASN A 198 15.66 13.94 -19.06
CA ASN A 198 14.50 13.16 -19.51
C ASN A 198 13.96 12.17 -18.46
N ILE A 199 14.58 12.10 -17.27
CA ILE A 199 14.15 11.19 -16.20
C ILE A 199 13.17 11.93 -15.29
N LYS A 200 11.95 11.40 -15.27
CA LYS A 200 10.75 11.87 -14.56
C LYS A 200 11.10 12.52 -13.21
N ASN A 201 10.60 13.73 -12.98
CA ASN A 201 10.68 14.39 -11.69
C ASN A 201 10.12 13.48 -10.58
N PHE A 202 10.83 13.37 -9.46
CA PHE A 202 10.33 12.66 -8.29
C PHE A 202 9.37 13.59 -7.55
N LYS A 203 8.08 13.29 -7.59
CA LYS A 203 7.03 14.10 -6.97
C LYS A 203 6.35 13.29 -5.88
N ILE A 204 6.18 13.90 -4.71
CA ILE A 204 5.33 13.43 -3.61
C ILE A 204 4.21 14.45 -3.48
N GLU A 205 2.99 14.03 -3.81
CA GLU A 205 1.82 14.91 -3.80
C GLU A 205 1.04 14.76 -2.49
N ASN A 206 0.37 15.84 -2.09
CA ASN A 206 -0.58 15.88 -0.98
C ASN A 206 -0.02 15.45 0.39
N ILE A 207 1.07 16.10 0.83
CA ILE A 207 1.69 15.90 2.15
C ILE A 207 1.57 17.15 3.03
N HIS A 208 1.37 17.00 4.35
CA HIS A 208 1.13 18.12 5.27
C HIS A 208 2.37 18.99 5.56
N TYR A 209 3.59 18.50 5.32
CA TYR A 209 4.84 19.17 5.69
C TYR A 209 5.82 19.28 4.51
N ALA A 210 5.33 19.66 3.34
CA ALA A 210 6.14 19.71 2.12
C ALA A 210 7.33 20.69 2.22
N GLU A 211 7.09 21.89 2.78
CA GLU A 211 8.12 22.93 2.92
C GLU A 211 9.22 22.52 3.91
N ASP A 212 8.84 21.93 5.05
CA ASP A 212 9.79 21.39 6.02
C ASP A 212 10.59 20.23 5.44
N LEU A 213 9.94 19.35 4.68
CA LEU A 213 10.59 18.25 4.00
C LEU A 213 11.61 18.76 2.97
N HIS A 214 11.28 19.84 2.25
CA HIS A 214 12.21 20.50 1.33
C HIS A 214 13.43 21.07 2.06
N ASN A 215 13.23 21.81 3.15
CA ASN A 215 14.34 22.34 3.95
C ASN A 215 15.21 21.23 4.55
N TRP A 216 14.60 20.15 5.01
CA TRP A 216 15.32 18.98 5.52
C TRP A 216 16.08 18.25 4.40
N MET A 217 15.50 18.13 3.20
CA MET A 217 16.17 17.56 2.03
C MET A 217 17.39 18.37 1.62
N ASN A 218 17.33 19.70 1.64
CA ASN A 218 18.48 20.54 1.32
C ASN A 218 19.66 20.29 2.29
N LYS A 219 19.38 20.07 3.58
CA LYS A 219 20.39 19.69 4.57
C LYS A 219 20.96 18.30 4.31
N LEU A 220 20.10 17.34 3.95
CA LEU A 220 20.51 15.99 3.57
C LEU A 220 21.46 16.03 2.36
N MET A 221 21.09 16.76 1.31
CA MET A 221 21.89 16.95 0.10
C MET A 221 23.23 17.63 0.39
N PHE A 222 23.23 18.63 1.28
CA PHE A 222 24.46 19.31 1.69
C PHE A 222 25.45 18.34 2.35
N ILE A 223 24.98 17.51 3.28
CA ILE A 223 25.83 16.51 3.96
C ILE A 223 26.27 15.43 2.99
N PHE A 224 25.36 14.91 2.15
CA PHE A 224 25.67 13.92 1.13
C PHE A 224 26.81 14.36 0.20
N ASN A 225 26.81 15.63 -0.21
CA ASN A 225 27.87 16.20 -1.05
C ASN A 225 29.18 16.47 -0.29
N LYS A 226 29.13 16.64 1.04
CA LYS A 226 30.30 16.94 1.86
C LYS A 226 31.00 15.69 2.37
N ASP A 227 30.27 14.79 3.02
CA ASP A 227 30.78 13.50 3.51
C ASP A 227 29.66 12.45 3.59
N VAL A 228 29.78 11.41 2.76
CA VAL A 228 28.83 10.29 2.71
C VAL A 228 28.85 9.48 4.02
N LYS A 229 29.95 9.49 4.79
CA LYS A 229 30.06 8.75 6.05
C LYS A 229 29.22 9.37 7.16
N GLU A 230 29.03 10.69 7.16
CA GLU A 230 28.20 11.38 8.15
C GLU A 230 26.69 11.08 7.97
N LEU A 231 26.31 10.52 6.82
CA LEU A 231 24.93 10.27 6.44
C LEU A 231 24.25 9.19 7.29
N ASP A 232 25.03 8.23 7.79
CA ASP A 232 24.53 7.16 8.67
C ASP A 232 24.06 7.72 10.02
N ASN A 233 24.69 8.81 10.46
CA ASN A 233 24.35 9.54 11.67
C ASN A 233 23.27 10.60 11.44
N PHE A 234 22.82 10.80 10.19
CA PHE A 234 21.82 11.80 9.88
C PHE A 234 20.47 11.47 10.54
N ARG A 235 19.84 12.52 11.09
CA ARG A 235 18.61 12.39 11.85
C ARG A 235 17.41 12.16 10.90
N PRO A 236 16.59 11.12 11.15
CA PRO A 236 15.34 10.91 10.41
C PRO A 236 14.42 12.13 10.48
N PHE A 237 13.63 12.36 9.42
CA PHE A 237 12.67 13.46 9.39
C PHE A 237 11.48 13.15 10.32
N VAL A 238 11.12 14.12 11.15
CA VAL A 238 9.97 14.02 12.07
C VAL A 238 8.82 14.87 11.53
N ALA A 239 7.80 14.20 10.99
CA ALA A 239 6.59 14.84 10.44
C ALA A 239 5.64 15.33 11.54
N LYS A 240 6.11 16.25 12.38
CA LYS A 240 5.34 16.92 13.43
C LYS A 240 5.25 18.42 13.16
N PRO A 241 4.21 19.10 13.68
CA PRO A 241 4.13 20.55 13.58
C PRO A 241 5.34 21.23 14.24
N MET A 242 5.67 22.43 13.77
CA MET A 242 6.76 23.24 14.32
C MET A 242 6.59 23.38 15.85
N GLY A 243 7.70 23.23 16.59
CA GLY A 243 7.71 23.30 18.06
C GLY A 243 7.40 21.99 18.80
N LYS A 244 7.06 20.90 18.10
CA LYS A 244 6.87 19.55 18.72
C LYS A 244 7.87 18.51 18.18
N ARG A 245 8.99 18.97 17.63
CA ARG A 245 10.01 18.15 16.94
C ARG A 245 11.17 17.86 17.89
N ASP A 246 10.89 17.11 18.94
CA ASP A 246 11.92 16.66 19.88
C ASP A 246 12.67 15.46 19.33
#